data_AF-A0A1I0JXB6-F1
#
_entry.id   AF-A0A1I0JXB6-F1
#
_cell.length_a   1.000
_cell.length_b   1.000
_cell.length_c   1.000
_cell.angle_alpha   90.00
_cell.angle_beta   90.00
_cell.angle_gamma   90.00
#
_symmetry.space_group_name_H-M   'P 1'
#
loop_
_entity.id
_entity.type
_entity.pdbx_description
1 polymer ?
#
loop_
_entity_poly.entity_id
_entity_poly.type
_entity_poly.pdbx_seq_one_letter_code
_entity_poly.pdbx_strand_id
1 'polypeptide(L)'
;MSTERVDKAWQNKGLQGYSTEAILGTLGHYGAPTTEADFRTLSETVWPADIAQQWGSKWKGTGPFKVFPFGAAEELWRRWVPDRLAPRELSETLVEVMQSALKLLGGMQDAPLGAAFERMNAVRQKVPLDEKGQPKQPFIERALGVFNEKIAETFDSLAESLTKAGHPQHGEAFADLEEFLLPERKGIASAIVRAAKGEREPAVASLEQIITDTSRTQLSRLLSVDGLIHLGAYPQAAAHARPVMLQAEKDGDIHLAIDLCSRLEHIFKTTGDRGSQQEVARDMARLSAMHDQMHPGHGHRHG
;
A
#
# COMPACT_ATOMS: atom_id res chain seq x y z
N MET A 1 41.30 -6.70 -6.26
CA MET A 1 39.88 -6.80 -6.65
C MET A 1 39.76 -7.92 -7.68
N SER A 2 38.71 -8.75 -7.61
CA SER A 2 38.47 -9.84 -8.56
C SER A 2 38.37 -9.32 -10.01
N THR A 3 38.90 -10.08 -10.97
CA THR A 3 38.79 -9.81 -12.42
C THR A 3 37.54 -10.43 -13.04
N GLU A 4 36.79 -11.24 -12.29
CA GLU A 4 35.54 -11.86 -12.72
C GLU A 4 34.45 -10.81 -12.87
N ARG A 5 33.62 -10.96 -13.92
CA ARG A 5 32.51 -10.06 -14.21
C ARG A 5 31.31 -10.84 -14.72
N VAL A 6 30.14 -10.29 -14.46
CA VAL A 6 28.87 -10.78 -14.99
C VAL A 6 28.81 -10.43 -16.48
N ASP A 7 28.38 -11.39 -17.31
CA ASP A 7 28.16 -11.17 -18.73
C ASP A 7 26.79 -10.52 -19.03
N LYS A 8 26.57 -10.07 -20.27
CA LYS A 8 25.35 -9.32 -20.67
C LYS A 8 24.05 -10.15 -20.59
N ALA A 9 24.13 -11.48 -20.55
CA ALA A 9 22.95 -12.35 -20.49
C ALA A 9 22.31 -12.41 -19.09
N TRP A 10 22.89 -11.74 -18.09
CA TRP A 10 22.39 -11.72 -16.71
C TRP A 10 20.93 -11.26 -16.58
N GLN A 11 20.46 -10.38 -17.46
CA GLN A 11 19.07 -9.90 -17.43
C GLN A 11 18.07 -11.05 -17.65
N ASN A 12 18.46 -12.03 -18.47
CA ASN A 12 17.62 -13.20 -18.77
C ASN A 12 17.88 -14.35 -17.78
N LYS A 13 19.14 -14.53 -17.36
CA LYS A 13 19.55 -15.64 -16.49
C LYS A 13 19.33 -15.37 -15.00
N GLY A 14 19.17 -14.11 -14.62
CA GLY A 14 19.29 -13.66 -13.24
C GLY A 14 20.74 -13.67 -12.74
N LEU A 15 20.94 -13.22 -11.50
CA LEU A 15 22.28 -13.14 -10.88
C LEU A 15 22.61 -14.33 -9.97
N GLN A 16 21.63 -15.20 -9.68
CA GLN A 16 21.80 -16.37 -8.81
C GLN A 16 22.93 -17.30 -9.28
N GLY A 17 23.11 -17.47 -10.59
CA GLY A 17 24.15 -18.32 -11.17
C GLY A 17 25.55 -17.72 -11.20
N TYR A 18 25.74 -16.45 -10.82
CA TYR A 18 27.05 -15.78 -10.81
C TYR A 18 27.67 -15.78 -9.41
N SER A 19 29.00 -15.86 -9.33
CA SER A 19 29.75 -15.72 -8.07
C SER A 19 29.54 -14.34 -7.45
N THR A 20 29.69 -14.24 -6.13
CA THR A 20 29.59 -12.95 -5.43
C THR A 20 30.71 -12.01 -5.90
N GLU A 21 31.88 -12.57 -6.16
CA GLU A 21 33.06 -11.91 -6.70
C GLU A 21 32.80 -11.31 -8.09
N ALA A 22 32.07 -12.01 -8.97
CA ALA A 22 31.70 -11.49 -10.28
C ALA A 22 30.72 -10.30 -10.19
N ILE A 23 29.77 -10.35 -9.25
CA ILE A 23 28.84 -9.25 -8.99
C ILE A 23 29.61 -8.03 -8.48
N LEU A 24 30.48 -8.21 -7.48
CA LEU A 24 31.31 -7.14 -6.92
C LEU A 24 32.31 -6.58 -7.94
N GLY A 25 32.92 -7.44 -8.75
CA GLY A 25 33.82 -7.03 -9.83
C GLY A 25 33.10 -6.19 -10.88
N THR A 26 31.86 -6.53 -11.21
CA THR A 26 31.01 -5.75 -12.13
C THR A 26 30.63 -4.40 -11.51
N LEU A 27 30.26 -4.39 -10.22
CA LEU A 27 29.96 -3.15 -9.49
C LEU A 27 31.16 -2.19 -9.46
N GLY A 28 32.34 -2.71 -9.12
CA GLY A 28 33.59 -1.94 -9.11
C GLY A 28 33.99 -1.43 -10.49
N HIS A 29 33.89 -2.28 -11.53
CA HIS A 29 34.23 -1.92 -12.91
C HIS A 29 33.43 -0.72 -13.42
N TYR A 30 32.15 -0.63 -13.05
CA TYR A 30 31.26 0.44 -13.48
C TYR A 30 31.10 1.59 -12.47
N GLY A 31 31.98 1.68 -11.47
CA GLY A 31 32.13 2.87 -10.62
C GLY A 31 31.38 2.83 -9.28
N ALA A 32 30.85 1.68 -8.86
CA ALA A 32 30.21 1.50 -7.56
C ALA A 32 30.90 0.39 -6.73
N PRO A 33 32.22 0.49 -6.44
CA PRO A 33 32.88 -0.50 -5.60
C PRO A 33 32.21 -0.57 -4.22
N THR A 34 32.00 -1.79 -3.72
CA THR A 34 31.38 -2.05 -2.42
C THR A 34 32.00 -3.31 -1.81
N THR A 35 31.90 -3.44 -0.49
CA THR A 35 32.32 -4.62 0.27
C THR A 35 31.13 -5.22 1.00
N GLU A 36 31.24 -6.48 1.44
CA GLU A 36 30.20 -7.11 2.27
C GLU A 36 29.99 -6.33 3.58
N ALA A 37 31.07 -5.83 4.20
CA ALA A 37 30.98 -5.06 5.44
C ALA A 37 30.17 -3.76 5.22
N ASP A 38 30.50 -2.99 4.19
CA ASP A 38 29.78 -1.75 3.86
C ASP A 38 28.31 -2.03 3.53
N PHE A 39 28.04 -3.09 2.76
CA PHE A 39 26.69 -3.49 2.40
C PHE A 39 25.86 -3.87 3.63
N ARG A 40 26.44 -4.66 4.55
CA ARG A 40 25.78 -5.05 5.81
C ARG A 40 25.46 -3.83 6.65
N THR A 41 26.40 -2.90 6.81
CA THR A 41 26.16 -1.64 7.54
C THR A 41 25.05 -0.81 6.89
N LEU A 42 25.05 -0.65 5.56
CA LEU A 42 23.96 0.05 4.87
C LEU A 42 22.61 -0.65 5.10
N SER A 43 22.59 -1.98 5.02
CA SER A 43 21.36 -2.76 5.15
C SER A 43 20.64 -2.46 6.46
N GLU A 44 21.34 -2.16 7.56
CA GLU A 44 20.76 -1.84 8.88
C GLU A 44 19.74 -0.69 8.81
N THR A 45 19.92 0.23 7.86
CA THR A 45 19.11 1.45 7.77
C THR A 45 18.31 1.58 6.48
N VAL A 46 18.71 0.89 5.39
CA VAL A 46 18.08 1.01 4.07
C VAL A 46 17.86 -0.36 3.40
N TRP A 47 17.05 -0.39 2.34
CA TRP A 47 16.70 -1.62 1.60
C TRP A 47 17.42 -1.71 0.24
N PRO A 48 17.38 -2.87 -0.45
CA PRO A 48 18.14 -3.07 -1.68
C PRO A 48 17.97 -1.98 -2.76
N ALA A 49 16.73 -1.52 -2.99
CA ALA A 49 16.45 -0.48 -3.96
C ALA A 49 17.14 0.85 -3.61
N ASP A 50 17.19 1.22 -2.33
CA ASP A 50 17.86 2.44 -1.87
C ASP A 50 19.39 2.32 -2.03
N ILE A 51 19.95 1.15 -1.69
CA ILE A 51 21.38 0.86 -1.90
C ILE A 51 21.73 0.97 -3.39
N ALA A 52 20.88 0.41 -4.26
CA ALA A 52 21.03 0.51 -5.70
C ALA A 52 20.94 1.96 -6.21
N GLN A 53 20.04 2.78 -5.65
CA GLN A 53 19.94 4.20 -5.99
C GLN A 53 21.21 4.97 -5.59
N GLN A 54 21.78 4.69 -4.42
CA GLN A 54 23.06 5.28 -4.00
C GLN A 54 24.18 4.94 -4.98
N TRP A 55 24.26 3.69 -5.43
CA TRP A 55 25.21 3.27 -6.47
C TRP A 55 24.93 3.93 -7.82
N GLY A 56 23.65 4.11 -8.17
CA GLY A 56 23.19 4.74 -9.40
C GLY A 56 23.80 6.13 -9.65
N SER A 57 24.01 6.91 -8.59
CA SER A 57 24.64 8.24 -8.68
C SER A 57 26.06 8.24 -9.26
N LYS A 58 26.77 7.12 -9.15
CA LYS A 58 28.17 6.93 -9.62
C LYS A 58 28.27 5.94 -10.78
N TRP A 59 27.15 5.34 -11.17
CA TRP A 59 27.09 4.21 -12.09
C TRP A 59 27.38 4.62 -13.53
N LYS A 60 28.32 3.93 -14.18
CA LYS A 60 28.72 4.15 -15.57
C LYS A 60 28.25 3.04 -16.53
N GLY A 61 27.56 2.02 -16.02
CA GLY A 61 27.07 0.91 -16.83
C GLY A 61 25.91 1.33 -17.74
N THR A 62 25.95 0.90 -19.00
CA THR A 62 24.93 1.21 -20.01
C THR A 62 24.35 -0.05 -20.63
N GLY A 63 23.32 0.10 -21.47
CA GLY A 63 22.67 -1.02 -22.15
C GLY A 63 22.16 -2.08 -21.15
N PRO A 64 22.53 -3.36 -21.30
CA PRO A 64 22.14 -4.43 -20.37
C PRO A 64 22.57 -4.20 -18.92
N PHE A 65 23.61 -3.38 -18.68
CA PHE A 65 24.10 -3.09 -17.32
C PHE A 65 23.48 -1.83 -16.71
N LYS A 66 22.62 -1.10 -17.43
CA LYS A 66 21.98 0.13 -16.91
C LYS A 66 21.23 -0.12 -15.61
N VAL A 67 20.54 -1.26 -15.50
CA VAL A 67 19.73 -1.65 -14.34
C VAL A 67 20.44 -2.64 -13.41
N PHE A 68 21.72 -2.92 -13.66
CA PHE A 68 22.51 -3.87 -12.87
C PHE A 68 22.57 -3.53 -11.37
N PRO A 69 22.68 -2.26 -10.93
CA PRO A 69 22.71 -1.94 -9.50
C PRO A 69 21.52 -2.51 -8.72
N PHE A 70 20.32 -2.48 -9.30
CA PHE A 70 19.11 -3.02 -8.67
C PHE A 70 19.15 -4.54 -8.54
N GLY A 71 19.51 -5.24 -9.62
CA GLY A 71 19.67 -6.70 -9.58
C GLY A 71 20.76 -7.12 -8.59
N ALA A 72 21.89 -6.43 -8.60
CA ALA A 72 23.02 -6.72 -7.73
C ALA A 72 22.67 -6.50 -6.26
N ALA A 73 21.98 -5.40 -5.92
CA ALA A 73 21.59 -5.13 -4.54
C ALA A 73 20.63 -6.21 -4.00
N GLU A 74 19.66 -6.66 -4.80
CA GLU A 74 18.74 -7.74 -4.41
C GLU A 74 19.46 -9.08 -4.22
N GLU A 75 20.36 -9.43 -5.15
CA GLU A 75 21.12 -10.69 -5.05
C GLU A 75 22.09 -10.68 -3.87
N LEU A 76 22.80 -9.58 -3.64
CA LEU A 76 23.70 -9.42 -2.49
C LEU A 76 22.92 -9.40 -1.18
N TRP A 77 21.73 -8.80 -1.15
CA TRP A 77 20.83 -8.86 0.00
C TRP A 77 20.47 -10.30 0.35
N ARG A 78 20.02 -11.09 -0.63
CA ARG A 78 19.68 -12.50 -0.43
C ARG A 78 20.85 -13.32 0.13
N ARG A 79 22.07 -13.03 -0.32
CA ARG A 79 23.29 -13.77 0.10
C ARG A 79 23.79 -13.36 1.48
N TRP A 80 23.82 -12.06 1.75
CA TRP A 80 24.48 -11.53 2.94
C TRP A 80 23.52 -11.30 4.10
N VAL A 81 22.28 -10.91 3.85
CA VAL A 81 21.28 -10.63 4.90
C VAL A 81 20.01 -11.47 4.72
N PRO A 82 20.13 -12.82 4.63
CA PRO A 82 19.01 -13.70 4.33
C PRO A 82 17.89 -13.68 5.40
N ASP A 83 18.22 -13.27 6.62
CA ASP A 83 17.26 -13.18 7.73
C ASP A 83 16.36 -11.95 7.66
N ARG A 84 16.65 -11.02 6.75
CA ARG A 84 15.90 -9.78 6.60
C ARG A 84 15.08 -9.79 5.33
N LEU A 85 13.80 -9.48 5.46
CA LEU A 85 12.89 -9.40 4.33
C LEU A 85 13.21 -8.18 3.45
N ALA A 86 13.33 -8.41 2.14
CA ALA A 86 13.38 -7.34 1.14
C ALA A 86 11.95 -6.88 0.79
N PRO A 87 11.70 -5.58 0.55
CA PRO A 87 10.37 -5.09 0.15
C PRO A 87 9.84 -5.80 -1.11
N ARG A 88 10.73 -6.09 -2.06
CA ARG A 88 10.39 -6.78 -3.30
C ARG A 88 9.88 -8.21 -3.08
N GLU A 89 10.45 -8.94 -2.11
CA GLU A 89 9.99 -10.29 -1.76
C GLU A 89 8.55 -10.27 -1.22
N LEU A 90 8.21 -9.24 -0.43
CA LEU A 90 6.83 -8.99 -0.01
C LEU A 90 5.93 -8.70 -1.22
N SER A 91 6.34 -7.80 -2.12
CA SER A 91 5.57 -7.44 -3.32
C SER A 91 5.28 -8.65 -4.21
N GLU A 92 6.31 -9.45 -4.50
CA GLU A 92 6.20 -10.63 -5.37
C GLU A 92 5.26 -11.67 -4.75
N THR A 93 5.39 -11.92 -3.44
CA THR A 93 4.52 -12.86 -2.73
C THR A 93 3.07 -12.38 -2.68
N LEU A 94 2.85 -11.07 -2.49
CA LEU A 94 1.50 -10.49 -2.52
C LEU A 94 0.89 -10.59 -3.93
N VAL A 95 1.66 -10.33 -4.98
CA VAL A 95 1.22 -10.49 -6.38
C VAL A 95 0.83 -11.95 -6.66
N GLU A 96 1.55 -12.93 -6.13
CA GLU A 96 1.16 -14.34 -6.25
C GLU A 96 -0.20 -14.64 -5.61
N VAL A 97 -0.48 -14.07 -4.42
CA VAL A 97 -1.79 -14.18 -3.77
C VAL A 97 -2.87 -13.56 -4.66
N MET A 98 -2.65 -12.33 -5.13
CA MET A 98 -3.61 -11.63 -6.00
C MET A 98 -3.88 -12.39 -7.30
N GLN A 99 -2.84 -12.89 -7.98
CA GLN A 99 -2.99 -13.68 -9.20
C GLN A 99 -3.73 -14.98 -8.95
N SER A 100 -3.47 -15.66 -7.84
CA SER A 100 -4.18 -16.89 -7.46
C SER A 100 -5.65 -16.62 -7.14
N ALA A 101 -5.95 -15.51 -6.48
CA ALA A 101 -7.31 -15.08 -6.20
C ALA A 101 -8.07 -14.74 -7.50
N LEU A 102 -7.44 -14.03 -8.43
CA LEU A 102 -8.04 -13.73 -9.74
C LEU A 102 -8.32 -15.00 -10.56
N LYS A 103 -7.43 -16.00 -10.52
CA LYS A 103 -7.69 -17.31 -11.16
C LYS A 103 -8.90 -18.01 -10.55
N LEU A 104 -9.00 -18.02 -9.22
CA LEU A 104 -10.16 -18.59 -8.52
C LEU A 104 -11.46 -17.88 -8.93
N LEU A 105 -11.45 -16.54 -8.91
CA LEU A 105 -12.58 -15.71 -9.36
C LEU A 105 -12.93 -15.92 -10.84
N GLY A 106 -11.93 -16.26 -11.67
CA GLY A 106 -12.10 -16.65 -13.07
C GLY A 106 -12.65 -18.07 -13.27
N GLY A 107 -12.98 -18.80 -12.20
CA GLY A 107 -13.59 -20.13 -12.25
C GLY A 107 -12.60 -21.30 -12.17
N MET A 108 -11.30 -21.05 -12.00
CA MET A 108 -10.30 -22.10 -11.81
C MET A 108 -10.39 -22.64 -10.37
N GLN A 109 -11.11 -23.75 -10.20
CA GLN A 109 -11.40 -24.35 -8.88
C GLN A 109 -10.13 -24.83 -8.14
N ASP A 110 -9.08 -25.20 -8.87
CA ASP A 110 -7.78 -25.64 -8.35
C ASP A 110 -6.73 -24.52 -8.27
N ALA A 111 -7.16 -23.26 -8.32
CA ALA A 111 -6.25 -22.13 -8.13
C ALA A 111 -5.49 -22.26 -6.79
N PRO A 112 -4.15 -22.09 -6.78
CA PRO A 112 -3.32 -22.41 -5.62
C PRO A 112 -3.34 -21.31 -4.53
N LEU A 113 -4.51 -20.73 -4.25
CA LEU A 113 -4.65 -19.58 -3.36
C LEU A 113 -4.27 -19.90 -1.91
N GLY A 114 -4.63 -21.09 -1.41
CA GLY A 114 -4.22 -21.53 -0.07
C GLY A 114 -2.69 -21.56 0.09
N ALA A 115 -1.99 -22.18 -0.86
CA ALA A 115 -0.53 -22.24 -0.86
C ALA A 115 0.12 -20.85 -1.03
N ALA A 116 -0.51 -19.94 -1.79
CA ALA A 116 -0.05 -18.56 -1.89
C ALA A 116 -0.17 -17.82 -0.55
N PHE A 117 -1.29 -17.99 0.18
CA PHE A 117 -1.45 -17.44 1.52
C PHE A 117 -0.47 -18.02 2.54
N GLU A 118 -0.15 -19.32 2.48
CA GLU A 118 0.88 -19.92 3.35
C GLU A 118 2.24 -19.26 3.15
N ARG A 119 2.67 -19.05 1.90
CA ARG A 119 3.91 -18.32 1.59
C ARG A 119 3.85 -16.88 2.08
N MET A 120 2.73 -16.20 1.84
CA MET A 120 2.52 -14.82 2.30
C MET A 120 2.58 -14.72 3.83
N ASN A 121 2.00 -15.67 4.55
CA ASN A 121 2.08 -15.72 6.01
C ASN A 121 3.50 -15.95 6.51
N ALA A 122 4.30 -16.79 5.85
CA ALA A 122 5.71 -16.95 6.19
C ALA A 122 6.52 -15.66 5.97
N VAL A 123 6.24 -14.94 4.88
CA VAL A 123 6.84 -13.63 4.59
C VAL A 123 6.38 -12.57 5.60
N ARG A 124 5.10 -12.55 5.95
CA ARG A 124 4.50 -11.63 6.93
C ARG A 124 5.24 -11.64 8.28
N GLN A 125 5.68 -12.81 8.74
CA GLN A 125 6.43 -12.94 10.00
C GLN A 125 7.79 -12.23 10.00
N LYS A 126 8.34 -11.91 8.82
CA LYS A 126 9.63 -11.23 8.66
C LYS A 126 9.48 -9.74 8.35
N VAL A 127 8.26 -9.23 8.27
CA VAL A 127 8.00 -7.81 7.98
C VAL A 127 8.54 -6.97 9.15
N PRO A 128 9.36 -5.95 8.88
CA PRO A 128 9.89 -5.10 9.92
C PRO A 128 8.77 -4.30 10.56
N LEU A 129 8.67 -4.36 11.89
CA LEU A 129 7.66 -3.65 12.68
C LEU A 129 8.26 -2.41 13.35
N ASP A 130 7.42 -1.42 13.61
CA ASP A 130 7.72 -0.25 14.43
C ASP A 130 7.52 -0.55 15.93
N GLU A 131 7.71 0.48 16.78
CA GLU A 131 7.56 0.37 18.23
C GLU A 131 6.12 0.05 18.68
N LYS A 132 5.13 0.27 17.82
CA LYS A 132 3.71 -0.05 18.05
C LYS A 132 3.32 -1.43 17.52
N GLY A 133 4.27 -2.18 16.96
CA GLY A 133 4.02 -3.48 16.34
C GLY A 133 3.32 -3.41 14.98
N GLN A 134 3.31 -2.23 14.33
CA GLN A 134 2.76 -2.04 12.98
C GLN A 134 3.88 -2.17 11.95
N PRO A 135 3.60 -2.58 10.70
CA PRO A 135 4.62 -2.57 9.65
C PRO A 135 5.24 -1.18 9.48
N LYS A 136 6.57 -1.13 9.37
CA LYS A 136 7.27 0.14 9.15
C LYS A 136 6.79 0.76 7.83
N GLN A 137 6.20 1.95 7.91
CA GLN A 137 5.65 2.66 6.75
C GLN A 137 6.65 2.76 5.56
N PRO A 138 7.93 3.13 5.75
CA PRO A 138 8.87 3.20 4.63
C PRO A 138 9.14 1.85 3.94
N PHE A 139 8.97 0.73 4.66
CA PHE A 139 9.08 -0.61 4.09
C PHE A 139 7.88 -0.93 3.21
N ILE A 140 6.67 -0.68 3.74
CA ILE A 140 5.42 -0.92 3.01
C ILE A 140 5.32 -0.06 1.76
N GLU A 141 5.69 1.22 1.83
CA GLU A 141 5.69 2.11 0.66
C GLU A 141 6.59 1.61 -0.46
N ARG A 142 7.75 1.02 -0.13
CA ARG A 142 8.64 0.41 -1.12
C ARG A 142 8.05 -0.87 -1.69
N ALA A 143 7.43 -1.70 -0.84
CA ALA A 143 6.83 -2.95 -1.27
C ALA A 143 5.60 -2.71 -2.17
N LEU A 144 4.74 -1.76 -1.82
CA LEU A 144 3.54 -1.45 -2.58
C LEU A 144 3.78 -0.41 -3.69
N GLY A 145 4.92 0.28 -3.70
CA GLY A 145 5.24 1.32 -4.69
C GLY A 145 5.34 0.81 -6.14
N VAL A 146 5.37 -0.50 -6.36
CA VAL A 146 5.28 -1.12 -7.71
C VAL A 146 3.84 -1.26 -8.21
N PHE A 147 2.84 -1.00 -7.35
CA PHE A 147 1.43 -1.11 -7.69
C PHE A 147 1.01 0.19 -8.37
N ASN A 148 0.62 0.09 -9.64
CA ASN A 148 -0.09 1.19 -10.28
C ASN A 148 -1.55 1.21 -9.84
N GLU A 149 -2.28 2.25 -10.25
CA GLU A 149 -3.71 2.44 -9.93
C GLU A 149 -4.54 1.17 -10.16
N LYS A 150 -4.42 0.54 -11.34
CA LYS A 150 -5.15 -0.68 -11.67
C LYS A 150 -4.84 -1.85 -10.72
N ILE A 151 -3.58 -2.03 -10.34
CA ILE A 151 -3.19 -3.08 -9.39
C ILE A 151 -3.72 -2.75 -8.00
N ALA A 152 -3.68 -1.49 -7.58
CA ALA A 152 -4.22 -1.05 -6.30
C ALA A 152 -5.74 -1.26 -6.22
N GLU A 153 -6.50 -0.87 -7.25
CA GLU A 153 -7.95 -1.14 -7.34
C GLU A 153 -8.27 -2.64 -7.29
N THR A 154 -7.44 -3.45 -7.96
CA THR A 154 -7.56 -4.90 -7.90
C THR A 154 -7.34 -5.39 -6.47
N PHE A 155 -6.26 -4.95 -5.82
CA PHE A 155 -5.98 -5.29 -4.43
C PHE A 155 -7.14 -4.92 -3.50
N ASP A 156 -7.67 -3.70 -3.62
CA ASP A 156 -8.74 -3.15 -2.79
C ASP A 156 -10.08 -3.91 -2.94
N SER A 157 -10.33 -4.54 -4.09
CA SER A 157 -11.60 -5.24 -4.36
C SER A 157 -11.57 -6.75 -4.09
N LEU A 158 -10.39 -7.35 -3.91
CA LEU A 158 -10.24 -8.81 -3.87
C LEU A 158 -10.92 -9.47 -2.66
N ALA A 159 -10.78 -8.88 -1.47
CA ALA A 159 -11.39 -9.44 -0.25
C ALA A 159 -12.91 -9.55 -0.37
N GLU A 160 -13.56 -8.48 -0.83
CA GLU A 160 -15.01 -8.45 -1.05
C GLU A 160 -15.42 -9.37 -2.20
N SER A 161 -14.68 -9.36 -3.31
CA SER A 161 -14.99 -10.17 -4.50
C SER A 161 -14.92 -11.67 -4.19
N LEU A 162 -13.89 -12.11 -3.48
CA LEU A 162 -13.76 -13.50 -3.01
C LEU A 162 -14.94 -13.89 -2.12
N THR A 163 -15.33 -13.02 -1.20
CA THR A 163 -16.46 -13.26 -0.30
C THR A 163 -17.77 -13.40 -1.08
N LYS A 164 -18.07 -12.46 -1.99
CA LYS A 164 -19.28 -12.48 -2.83
C LYS A 164 -19.31 -13.67 -3.78
N ALA A 165 -18.16 -14.16 -4.22
CA ALA A 165 -18.03 -15.35 -5.06
C ALA A 165 -18.21 -16.68 -4.29
N GLY A 166 -18.51 -16.64 -2.98
CA GLY A 166 -18.72 -17.84 -2.18
C GLY A 166 -17.45 -18.40 -1.55
N HIS A 167 -16.37 -17.61 -1.47
CA HIS A 167 -15.11 -17.96 -0.82
C HIS A 167 -14.82 -17.09 0.42
N PRO A 168 -15.71 -17.08 1.45
CA PRO A 168 -15.62 -16.16 2.58
C PRO A 168 -14.34 -16.31 3.39
N GLN A 169 -13.80 -17.53 3.56
CA GLN A 169 -12.54 -17.72 4.31
C GLN A 169 -11.35 -17.07 3.59
N HIS A 170 -11.34 -17.08 2.26
CA HIS A 170 -10.31 -16.40 1.47
C HIS A 170 -10.48 -14.88 1.50
N GLY A 171 -11.73 -14.39 1.49
CA GLY A 171 -12.03 -12.98 1.68
C GLY A 171 -11.56 -12.46 3.05
N GLU A 172 -11.83 -13.20 4.12
CA GLU A 172 -11.37 -12.88 5.49
C GLU A 172 -9.84 -12.87 5.60
N ALA A 173 -9.17 -13.90 5.04
CA ALA A 173 -7.71 -13.95 5.02
C ALA A 173 -7.08 -12.78 4.24
N PHE A 174 -7.71 -12.35 3.15
CA PHE A 174 -7.25 -11.21 2.38
C PHE A 174 -7.46 -9.89 3.14
N ALA A 175 -8.62 -9.71 3.79
CA ALA A 175 -8.88 -8.54 4.61
C ALA A 175 -7.88 -8.43 5.79
N ASP A 176 -7.58 -9.53 6.49
CA ASP A 176 -6.56 -9.53 7.55
C ASP A 176 -5.16 -9.16 7.01
N LEU A 177 -4.81 -9.65 5.82
CA LEU A 177 -3.56 -9.27 5.16
C LEU A 177 -3.53 -7.78 4.80
N GLU A 178 -4.61 -7.26 4.22
CA GLU A 178 -4.75 -5.86 3.87
C GLU A 178 -4.63 -4.95 5.09
N GLU A 179 -5.36 -5.25 6.16
CA GLU A 179 -5.35 -4.46 7.39
C GLU A 179 -4.02 -4.53 8.15
N PHE A 180 -3.27 -5.62 7.99
CA PHE A 180 -1.91 -5.70 8.46
C PHE A 180 -0.99 -4.76 7.66
N LEU A 181 -1.02 -4.86 6.32
CA LEU A 181 -0.15 -4.06 5.45
C LEU A 181 -0.48 -2.57 5.50
N LEU A 182 -1.75 -2.22 5.67
CA LEU A 182 -2.28 -0.86 5.70
C LEU A 182 -3.03 -0.65 7.03
N PRO A 183 -2.31 -0.33 8.14
CA PRO A 183 -2.92 -0.20 9.47
C PRO A 183 -4.09 0.80 9.56
N GLU A 184 -4.11 1.80 8.67
CA GLU A 184 -5.20 2.77 8.55
C GLU A 184 -6.53 2.14 8.14
N ARG A 185 -6.47 0.99 7.45
CA ARG A 185 -7.64 0.22 7.03
C ARG A 185 -8.10 -0.79 8.08
N LYS A 186 -7.40 -0.92 9.21
CA LYS A 186 -7.74 -1.89 10.26
C LYS A 186 -9.21 -1.77 10.71
N GLY A 187 -9.93 -2.88 10.71
CA GLY A 187 -11.36 -2.98 10.94
C GLY A 187 -12.27 -2.59 9.77
N ILE A 188 -11.76 -1.91 8.73
CA ILE A 188 -12.57 -1.43 7.59
C ILE A 188 -12.75 -2.55 6.56
N ALA A 189 -11.67 -3.16 6.07
CA ALA A 189 -11.75 -4.24 5.08
C ALA A 189 -12.54 -5.43 5.64
N SER A 190 -12.33 -5.77 6.92
CA SER A 190 -13.09 -6.78 7.64
C SER A 190 -14.58 -6.44 7.73
N ALA A 191 -14.95 -5.17 7.94
CA ALA A 191 -16.35 -4.75 7.93
C ALA A 191 -16.99 -4.93 6.54
N ILE A 192 -16.27 -4.61 5.46
CA ILE A 192 -16.77 -4.85 4.09
C ILE A 192 -16.97 -6.34 3.82
N VAL A 193 -16.03 -7.19 4.23
CA VAL A 193 -16.17 -8.65 4.13
C VAL A 193 -17.37 -9.15 4.94
N ARG A 194 -17.55 -8.68 6.18
CA ARG A 194 -18.71 -9.03 7.02
C ARG A 194 -20.03 -8.61 6.36
N ALA A 195 -20.10 -7.41 5.79
CA ALA A 195 -21.27 -6.96 5.06
C ALA A 195 -21.55 -7.85 3.84
N ALA A 196 -20.53 -8.25 3.09
CA ALA A 196 -20.65 -9.18 1.96
C ALA A 196 -21.10 -10.59 2.37
N LYS A 197 -20.83 -11.02 3.61
CA LYS A 197 -21.37 -12.25 4.22
C LYS A 197 -22.82 -12.12 4.71
N GLY A 198 -23.43 -10.95 4.60
CA GLY A 198 -24.79 -10.67 5.06
C GLY A 198 -24.89 -10.00 6.43
N GLU A 199 -23.78 -9.69 7.10
CA GLU A 199 -23.75 -8.98 8.40
C GLU A 199 -23.71 -7.45 8.20
N ARG A 200 -24.60 -6.91 7.37
CA ARG A 200 -24.56 -5.50 6.97
C ARG A 200 -24.66 -4.52 8.15
N GLU A 201 -25.70 -4.64 8.98
CA GLU A 201 -25.93 -3.68 10.08
C GLU A 201 -24.81 -3.71 11.12
N PRO A 202 -24.32 -4.88 11.59
CA PRO A 202 -23.12 -4.93 12.44
C PRO A 202 -21.86 -4.34 11.79
N ALA A 203 -21.68 -4.51 10.48
CA ALA A 203 -20.56 -3.92 9.76
C ALA A 203 -20.64 -2.38 9.69
N VAL A 204 -21.83 -1.85 9.39
CA VAL A 204 -22.10 -0.40 9.42
C VAL A 204 -21.78 0.18 10.80
N ALA A 205 -22.27 -0.46 11.87
CA ALA A 205 -21.98 -0.02 13.24
C ALA A 205 -20.48 -0.03 13.58
N SER A 206 -19.73 -1.02 13.09
CA SER A 206 -18.26 -1.05 13.26
C SER A 206 -17.56 0.11 12.54
N LEU A 207 -18.03 0.48 11.34
CA LEU A 207 -17.47 1.61 10.59
C LEU A 207 -17.79 2.95 11.27
N GLU A 208 -19.02 3.14 11.77
CA GLU A 208 -19.40 4.31 12.56
C GLU A 208 -18.50 4.52 13.78
N GLN A 209 -18.20 3.43 14.50
CA GLN A 209 -17.30 3.47 15.65
C GLN A 209 -15.91 3.99 15.25
N ILE A 210 -15.34 3.49 14.14
CA ILE A 210 -14.03 3.94 13.64
C ILE A 210 -14.03 5.44 13.32
N ILE A 211 -15.11 5.98 12.72
CA ILE A 211 -15.21 7.40 12.38
C ILE A 211 -15.12 8.29 13.62
N THR A 212 -15.72 7.84 14.73
CA THR A 212 -15.78 8.61 15.98
C THR A 212 -14.60 8.39 16.92
N ASP A 213 -13.78 7.36 16.69
CA ASP A 213 -12.61 7.06 17.51
C ASP A 213 -11.45 8.02 17.21
N THR A 214 -11.21 8.94 18.13
CA THR A 214 -10.15 9.96 18.02
C THR A 214 -8.74 9.40 18.24
N SER A 215 -8.59 8.14 18.64
CA SER A 215 -7.30 7.46 18.67
C SER A 215 -6.86 6.94 17.29
N ARG A 216 -7.81 6.88 16.34
CA ARG A 216 -7.55 6.54 14.94
C ARG A 216 -7.04 7.77 14.20
N THR A 217 -6.27 7.53 13.14
CA THR A 217 -5.81 8.63 12.30
C THR A 217 -6.96 9.24 11.51
N GLN A 218 -6.71 10.44 11.00
CA GLN A 218 -7.60 11.16 10.10
C GLN A 218 -7.93 10.34 8.85
N LEU A 219 -6.93 9.70 8.24
CA LEU A 219 -7.11 8.85 7.07
C LEU A 219 -7.97 7.63 7.40
N SER A 220 -7.77 6.97 8.53
CA SER A 220 -8.60 5.83 8.95
C SER A 220 -10.08 6.23 9.09
N ARG A 221 -10.34 7.39 9.70
CA ARG A 221 -11.69 7.91 9.90
C ARG A 221 -12.35 8.27 8.56
N LEU A 222 -11.61 8.90 7.64
CA LEU A 222 -12.06 9.18 6.28
C LEU A 222 -12.39 7.91 5.50
N LEU A 223 -11.49 6.92 5.51
CA LEU A 223 -11.69 5.63 4.84
C LEU A 223 -12.90 4.87 5.39
N SER A 224 -13.22 5.05 6.67
CA SER A 224 -14.42 4.43 7.25
C SER A 224 -15.72 5.11 6.75
N VAL A 225 -15.69 6.43 6.48
CA VAL A 225 -16.78 7.11 5.76
C VAL A 225 -16.91 6.55 4.35
N ASP A 226 -15.79 6.39 3.63
CA ASP A 226 -15.78 5.78 2.29
C ASP A 226 -16.34 4.35 2.34
N GLY A 227 -16.05 3.58 3.39
CA GLY A 227 -16.65 2.27 3.64
C GLY A 227 -18.17 2.31 3.82
N LEU A 228 -18.71 3.29 4.57
CA LEU A 228 -20.17 3.47 4.69
C LEU A 228 -20.81 3.85 3.35
N ILE A 229 -20.15 4.71 2.56
CA ILE A 229 -20.58 5.09 1.21
C ILE A 229 -20.60 3.87 0.29
N HIS A 230 -19.55 3.04 0.32
CA HIS A 230 -19.45 1.80 -0.45
C HIS A 230 -20.58 0.84 -0.13
N LEU A 231 -20.93 0.70 1.15
CA LEU A 231 -22.08 -0.09 1.55
C LEU A 231 -23.40 0.59 1.14
N GLY A 232 -23.44 1.87 0.80
CA GLY A 232 -24.67 2.63 0.54
C GLY A 232 -25.43 3.01 1.81
N ALA A 233 -24.74 3.02 2.96
CA ALA A 233 -25.26 3.51 4.24
C ALA A 233 -25.17 5.05 4.30
N TYR A 234 -25.78 5.72 3.30
CA TYR A 234 -25.64 7.17 3.10
C TYR A 234 -26.11 8.02 4.30
N PRO A 235 -27.25 7.71 4.96
CA PRO A 235 -27.67 8.47 6.15
C PRO A 235 -26.64 8.41 7.28
N GLN A 236 -26.09 7.22 7.54
CA GLN A 236 -25.05 6.98 8.54
C GLN A 236 -23.76 7.72 8.17
N ALA A 237 -23.33 7.59 6.91
CA ALA A 237 -22.15 8.29 6.40
C ALA A 237 -22.26 9.80 6.59
N ALA A 238 -23.40 10.41 6.24
CA ALA A 238 -23.61 11.85 6.41
C ALA A 238 -23.64 12.26 7.89
N ALA A 239 -24.37 11.53 8.72
CA ALA A 239 -24.53 11.82 10.15
C ALA A 239 -23.20 11.78 10.90
N HIS A 240 -22.30 10.86 10.53
CA HIS A 240 -20.98 10.74 11.16
C HIS A 240 -19.90 11.60 10.50
N ALA A 241 -19.96 11.85 9.19
CA ALA A 241 -18.95 12.67 8.50
C ALA A 241 -19.07 14.17 8.83
N ARG A 242 -20.29 14.72 8.95
CA ARG A 242 -20.48 16.18 9.19
C ARG A 242 -19.85 16.66 10.50
N PRO A 243 -20.04 15.98 11.66
CA PRO A 243 -19.38 16.39 12.90
C PRO A 243 -17.85 16.30 12.81
N VAL A 244 -17.31 15.29 12.13
CA VAL A 244 -15.85 15.13 11.94
C VAL A 244 -15.30 16.24 11.06
N MET A 245 -15.98 16.60 9.98
CA MET A 245 -15.60 17.71 9.10
C MET A 245 -15.52 19.03 9.87
N LEU A 246 -16.55 19.33 10.67
CA LEU A 246 -16.58 20.56 11.47
C LEU A 246 -15.49 20.59 12.55
N GLN A 247 -15.19 19.43 13.16
CA GLN A 247 -14.12 19.32 14.13
C GLN A 247 -12.74 19.47 13.49
N ALA A 248 -12.51 18.84 12.32
CA ALA A 248 -11.28 18.96 11.55
C ALA A 248 -10.98 20.41 11.19
N GLU A 249 -12.00 21.14 10.70
CA GLU A 249 -11.89 22.57 10.45
C GLU A 249 -11.49 23.35 11.71
N LYS A 250 -12.17 23.10 12.83
CA LYS A 250 -11.88 23.78 14.11
C LYS A 250 -10.46 23.51 14.60
N ASP A 251 -9.94 22.32 14.35
CA ASP A 251 -8.59 21.91 14.72
C ASP A 251 -7.53 22.39 13.71
N GLY A 252 -7.95 23.06 12.62
CA GLY A 252 -7.07 23.57 11.57
C GLY A 252 -6.61 22.51 10.57
N ASP A 253 -7.20 21.31 10.59
CA ASP A 253 -6.96 20.26 9.62
C ASP A 253 -7.83 20.45 8.37
N ILE A 254 -7.40 21.41 7.55
CA ILE A 254 -8.16 21.85 6.39
C ILE A 254 -8.23 20.77 5.30
N HIS A 255 -7.20 19.92 5.16
CA HIS A 255 -7.22 18.84 4.16
C HIS A 255 -8.29 17.80 4.47
N LEU A 256 -8.37 17.32 5.72
CA LEU A 256 -9.42 16.38 6.11
C LEU A 256 -10.82 17.00 5.98
N ALA A 257 -10.98 18.27 6.37
CA ALA A 257 -12.25 18.97 6.25
C ALA A 257 -12.72 19.04 4.78
N ILE A 258 -11.82 19.38 3.85
CA ILE A 258 -12.08 19.39 2.40
C ILE A 258 -12.41 17.98 1.89
N ASP A 259 -11.64 16.97 2.28
CA ASP A 259 -11.89 15.60 1.86
C ASP A 259 -13.28 15.12 2.29
N LEU A 260 -13.68 15.39 3.54
CA LEU A 260 -15.00 15.07 4.07
C LEU A 260 -16.11 15.88 3.40
N CYS A 261 -15.89 17.16 3.07
CA CYS A 261 -16.84 17.93 2.26
C CYS A 261 -17.11 17.27 0.91
N SER A 262 -16.08 16.75 0.24
CA SER A 262 -16.24 16.07 -1.05
C SER A 262 -17.11 14.81 -0.93
N ARG A 263 -16.92 14.02 0.14
CA ARG A 263 -17.76 12.84 0.42
C ARG A 263 -19.20 13.22 0.76
N LEU A 264 -19.39 14.23 1.60
CA LEU A 264 -20.71 14.75 1.95
C LEU A 264 -21.45 15.28 0.72
N GLU A 265 -20.76 15.98 -0.19
CA GLU A 265 -21.35 16.44 -1.44
C GLU A 265 -21.82 15.25 -2.30
N HIS A 266 -20.99 14.21 -2.44
CA HIS A 266 -21.38 12.98 -3.13
C HIS A 266 -22.62 12.32 -2.49
N ILE A 267 -22.64 12.21 -1.16
CA ILE A 267 -23.77 11.65 -0.41
C ILE A 267 -25.05 12.45 -0.69
N PHE A 268 -25.02 13.77 -0.51
CA PHE A 268 -26.22 14.62 -0.66
C PHE A 268 -26.70 14.70 -2.11
N LYS A 269 -25.80 14.66 -3.10
CA LYS A 269 -26.17 14.50 -4.51
C LYS A 269 -26.89 13.17 -4.74
N THR A 270 -26.39 12.09 -4.14
CA THR A 270 -26.93 10.73 -4.32
C THR A 270 -28.30 10.56 -3.63
N THR A 271 -28.48 11.14 -2.44
CA THR A 271 -29.76 11.08 -1.70
C THR A 271 -30.79 12.14 -2.13
N GLY A 272 -30.38 13.12 -2.94
CA GLY A 272 -31.25 14.19 -3.41
C GLY A 272 -31.49 15.32 -2.39
N ASP A 273 -30.68 15.39 -1.32
CA ASP A 273 -30.77 16.45 -0.31
C ASP A 273 -30.12 17.76 -0.80
N ARG A 274 -30.90 18.54 -1.56
CA ARG A 274 -30.44 19.82 -2.10
C ARG A 274 -30.10 20.86 -1.05
N GLY A 275 -30.71 20.79 0.13
CA GLY A 275 -30.48 21.75 1.22
C GLY A 275 -29.08 21.56 1.78
N SER A 276 -28.78 20.34 2.24
CA SER A 276 -27.45 20.00 2.76
C SER A 276 -26.37 20.08 1.68
N GLN A 277 -26.69 19.80 0.42
CA GLN A 277 -25.75 20.01 -0.69
C GLN A 277 -25.31 21.48 -0.81
N GLN A 278 -26.23 22.44 -0.70
CA GLN A 278 -25.90 23.86 -0.77
C GLN A 278 -25.07 24.31 0.43
N GLU A 279 -25.33 23.77 1.62
CA GLU A 279 -24.52 24.05 2.81
C GLU A 279 -23.08 23.56 2.63
N VAL A 280 -22.90 22.30 2.22
CA VAL A 280 -21.57 21.72 2.00
C VAL A 280 -20.81 22.45 0.89
N ALA A 281 -21.49 22.92 -0.16
CA ALA A 281 -20.85 23.72 -1.19
C ALA A 281 -20.32 25.07 -0.64
N ARG A 282 -21.02 25.69 0.31
CA ARG A 282 -20.54 26.91 1.00
C ARG A 282 -19.36 26.60 1.92
N ASP A 283 -19.44 25.52 2.68
CA ASP A 283 -18.34 25.05 3.53
C ASP A 283 -17.09 24.76 2.70
N MET A 284 -17.23 24.02 1.60
CA MET A 284 -16.14 23.73 0.66
C MET A 284 -15.49 24.98 0.09
N ALA A 285 -16.28 25.95 -0.38
CA ALA A 285 -15.74 27.20 -0.93
C ALA A 285 -14.94 27.99 0.11
N ARG A 286 -15.44 28.03 1.35
CA ARG A 286 -14.76 28.69 2.47
C ARG A 286 -13.46 27.96 2.87
N LEU A 287 -13.50 26.64 3.00
CA LEU A 287 -12.34 25.81 3.33
C LEU A 287 -11.26 25.89 2.23
N SER A 288 -11.67 25.89 0.96
CA SER A 288 -10.74 26.05 -0.17
C SER A 288 -10.03 27.41 -0.12
N ALA A 289 -10.76 28.49 0.18
CA ALA A 289 -10.15 29.80 0.35
C ALA A 289 -9.18 29.86 1.54
N MET A 290 -9.45 29.14 2.63
CA MET A 290 -8.53 29.00 3.76
C MET A 290 -7.28 28.21 3.38
N HIS A 291 -7.44 27.10 2.66
CA HIS A 291 -6.35 26.29 2.13
C HIS A 291 -5.40 27.13 1.24
N ASP A 292 -5.96 27.90 0.31
CA ASP A 292 -5.17 28.74 -0.61
C ASP A 292 -4.39 29.85 0.10
N GLN A 293 -4.92 30.38 1.21
CA GLN A 293 -4.20 31.33 2.06
C GLN A 293 -3.04 30.66 2.83
N MET A 294 -3.22 29.40 3.24
CA MET A 294 -2.17 28.62 3.93
C MET A 294 -1.07 28.13 2.97
N HIS A 295 -1.41 27.85 1.71
CA HIS A 295 -0.50 27.35 0.68
C HIS A 295 -0.55 28.20 -0.60
N PRO A 296 -0.04 29.45 -0.57
CA PRO A 296 -0.07 30.32 -1.73
C PRO A 296 0.72 29.70 -2.90
N GLY A 297 0.02 29.36 -3.98
CA GLY A 297 0.59 28.79 -5.21
C GLY A 297 0.36 27.28 -5.43
N HIS A 298 -0.24 26.57 -4.49
CA HIS A 298 -0.68 25.17 -4.68
C HIS A 298 -2.14 25.10 -5.16
N GLY A 299 -2.38 25.47 -6.42
CA GLY A 299 -3.67 25.22 -7.06
C GLY A 299 -3.83 23.73 -7.39
N HIS A 300 -4.89 23.09 -6.91
CA HIS A 300 -5.23 21.72 -7.30
C HIS A 300 -5.47 21.65 -8.82
N ARG A 301 -4.59 20.92 -9.51
CA ARG A 301 -4.93 20.29 -10.79
C ARG A 301 -5.92 19.16 -10.47
N HIS A 302 -7.19 19.42 -10.70
CA HIS A 302 -8.16 18.35 -10.90
C HIS A 302 -7.83 17.62 -12.20
N GLY A 303 -7.57 16.33 -12.09
CA GLY A 303 -7.65 15.32 -13.13
C GLY A 303 -8.38 14.14 -12.52
#